data_AF-A0A840UTL3-F1
#
_entry.id   AF-A0A840UTL3-F1
#
_cell.length_a   1.000
_cell.length_b   1.000
_cell.length_c   1.000
_cell.angle_alpha   90.00
_cell.angle_beta   90.00
_cell.angle_gamma   90.00
#
_symmetry.space_group_name_H-M   'P 1'
#
loop_
_entity.id
_entity.type
_entity.pdbx_description
1 polymer ?
#
loop_
_entity_poly.entity_id
_entity_poly.type
_entity_poly.pdbx_seq_one_letter_code
_entity_poly.pdbx_strand_id
1 'polypeptide(L)'
;MEYGADYHDLATFYWDSGEKEKALQVAEDGLRRAKGRMDELRAFVAARAQETGDREKYMALQFDQTIDGLTFEKYKAFKAVCSAEEWSLFEPQLLLRLEHAGEATRLKISMHRKEYDEALAILTRGRYPMASWGGDYEIQVAQKLEKRYPEEILKYYLSGLGNLDRNADRKEYTRKAKVMVKVRHMLIDVLGDAVRWEKFARQVKRDNLRRPAFQQEFAQVVPGWRDLIG
;
A
#
# COMPACT_ATOMS: atom_id res chain seq x y z
N MET A 1 30.17 -21.28 6.00
CA MET A 1 28.72 -21.03 5.94
C MET A 1 28.52 -19.54 6.07
N GLU A 2 27.80 -18.94 5.13
CA GLU A 2 27.65 -17.49 5.04
C GLU A 2 26.18 -17.06 5.07
N TYR A 3 25.28 -17.84 4.47
CA TYR A 3 23.87 -17.47 4.31
C TYR A 3 22.95 -18.21 5.28
N GLY A 4 21.79 -17.63 5.59
CA GLY A 4 20.79 -18.25 6.47
C GLY A 4 20.40 -19.66 6.01
N ALA A 5 20.31 -19.88 4.69
CA ALA A 5 20.08 -21.18 4.09
C ALA A 5 21.17 -22.21 4.43
N ASP A 6 22.46 -21.83 4.38
CA ASP A 6 23.56 -22.74 4.73
C ASP A 6 23.41 -23.26 6.18
N TYR A 7 23.11 -22.34 7.10
CA TYR A 7 22.91 -22.66 8.51
C TYR A 7 21.66 -23.49 8.76
N HIS A 8 20.58 -23.20 8.04
CA HIS A 8 19.36 -24.01 8.09
C HIS A 8 19.62 -25.44 7.62
N ASP A 9 20.31 -25.63 6.50
CA ASP A 9 20.55 -26.95 5.92
C ASP A 9 21.42 -27.81 6.86
N LEU A 10 22.48 -27.22 7.42
CA LEU A 10 23.33 -27.93 8.37
C LEU A 10 22.62 -28.22 9.70
N ALA A 11 21.82 -27.27 10.21
CA ALA A 11 21.03 -27.51 11.42
C ALA A 11 20.02 -28.65 11.21
N THR A 12 19.35 -28.67 10.06
CA THR A 12 18.40 -29.73 9.69
C THR A 12 19.11 -31.08 9.59
N PHE A 13 20.28 -31.15 8.96
CA PHE A 13 21.07 -32.38 8.89
C PHE A 13 21.40 -32.95 10.28
N TYR A 14 21.88 -32.13 11.22
CA TYR A 14 22.17 -32.60 12.57
C TYR A 14 20.92 -32.99 13.34
N TRP A 15 19.81 -32.29 13.11
CA TRP A 15 18.54 -32.59 13.75
C TRP A 15 18.03 -33.97 13.33
N ASP A 16 18.04 -34.24 12.02
CA ASP A 16 17.60 -35.51 11.44
C ASP A 16 18.54 -36.67 11.80
N SER A 17 19.82 -36.36 12.05
CA SER A 17 20.82 -37.33 12.54
C SER A 17 20.72 -37.60 14.05
N GLY A 18 19.79 -36.96 14.77
CA GLY A 18 19.59 -37.11 16.21
C GLY A 18 20.53 -36.27 17.09
N GLU A 19 21.47 -35.52 16.51
CA GLU A 19 22.38 -34.59 17.19
C GLU A 19 21.69 -33.25 17.51
N LYS A 20 20.58 -33.29 18.27
CA LYS A 20 19.69 -32.14 18.49
C LYS A 20 20.36 -30.90 19.10
N GLU A 21 21.23 -31.09 20.09
CA GLU A 21 21.95 -29.97 20.73
C GLU A 21 22.86 -29.23 19.73
N LYS A 22 23.51 -30.00 18.84
CA LYS A 22 24.39 -29.47 17.81
C LYS A 22 23.61 -28.77 16.71
N ALA A 23 22.45 -29.30 16.33
CA ALA A 23 21.52 -28.65 15.42
C ALA A 23 21.09 -27.27 15.95
N LEU A 24 20.73 -27.19 17.24
CA LEU A 24 20.37 -25.92 17.89
C LEU A 24 21.57 -24.96 17.94
N GLN A 25 22.76 -25.42 18.31
CA GLN A 25 23.97 -24.57 18.28
C GLN A 25 24.24 -23.98 16.90
N VAL A 26 24.17 -24.80 15.85
CA VAL A 26 24.38 -24.34 14.47
C VAL A 26 23.32 -23.30 14.09
N ALA A 27 22.06 -23.55 14.44
CA ALA A 27 20.98 -22.63 14.12
C ALA A 27 21.13 -21.28 14.85
N GLU A 28 21.47 -21.31 16.14
CA GLU A 28 21.74 -20.12 16.96
C GLU A 28 22.94 -19.30 16.44
N ASP A 29 24.01 -19.97 16.05
CA ASP A 29 25.16 -19.30 15.44
C ASP A 29 24.79 -18.69 14.09
N GLY A 30 23.95 -19.37 13.32
CA GLY A 30 23.38 -18.84 12.09
C GLY A 30 22.57 -17.56 12.34
N LEU A 31 21.69 -17.53 13.34
CA LEU A 31 20.91 -16.33 13.67
C LEU A 31 21.78 -15.10 13.96
N ARG A 32 22.98 -15.30 14.52
CA ARG A 32 23.91 -14.21 14.87
C ARG A 32 24.81 -13.78 13.71
N ARG A 33 25.17 -14.70 12.81
CA ARG A 33 26.29 -14.50 11.87
C ARG A 33 25.88 -14.55 10.40
N ALA A 34 24.77 -15.19 10.09
CA ALA A 34 24.36 -15.42 8.72
C ALA A 34 23.89 -14.13 8.05
N LYS A 35 24.02 -14.10 6.73
CA LYS A 35 23.58 -12.99 5.88
C LYS A 35 22.43 -13.41 4.98
N GLY A 36 21.79 -12.40 4.38
CA GLY A 36 20.76 -12.62 3.37
C GLY A 36 19.45 -13.09 3.98
N ARG A 37 18.73 -13.93 3.24
CA ARG A 37 17.42 -14.45 3.63
C ARG A 37 17.55 -15.39 4.84
N MET A 38 16.73 -15.16 5.86
CA MET A 38 16.78 -15.87 7.14
C MET A 38 15.48 -16.64 7.45
N ASP A 39 14.53 -16.68 6.51
CA ASP A 39 13.17 -17.19 6.73
C ASP A 39 13.16 -18.63 7.26
N GLU A 40 13.84 -19.54 6.56
CA GLU A 40 13.88 -20.97 6.89
C GLU A 40 14.59 -21.19 8.23
N LEU A 41 15.70 -20.48 8.45
CA LEU A 41 16.47 -20.57 9.69
C LEU A 41 15.68 -20.07 10.90
N ARG A 42 15.04 -18.90 10.80
CA ARG A 42 14.18 -18.38 11.87
C ARG A 42 12.99 -19.29 12.13
N ALA A 43 12.37 -19.83 11.08
CA ALA A 43 11.27 -20.79 11.22
C ALA A 43 11.72 -22.08 11.95
N PHE A 44 12.90 -22.60 11.62
CA PHE A 44 13.48 -23.76 12.29
C PHE A 44 13.65 -23.51 13.80
N VAL A 45 14.27 -22.40 14.19
CA VAL A 45 14.47 -22.08 15.62
C VAL A 45 13.14 -21.77 16.32
N ALA A 46 12.23 -21.06 15.65
CA ALA A 46 10.92 -20.71 16.20
C ALA A 46 10.08 -21.95 16.54
N ALA A 47 10.09 -22.98 15.67
CA ALA A 47 9.39 -24.24 15.95
C ALA A 47 9.89 -24.89 17.24
N ARG A 48 11.20 -24.85 17.51
CA ARG A 48 11.78 -25.47 18.71
C ARG A 48 11.52 -24.63 19.96
N ALA A 49 11.54 -23.31 19.83
CA ALA A 49 11.11 -22.41 20.92
C ALA A 49 9.66 -22.69 21.32
N GLN A 50 8.76 -22.96 20.37
CA GLN A 50 7.38 -23.37 20.69
C GLN A 50 7.32 -24.73 21.40
N GLU A 51 8.07 -25.72 20.93
CA GLU A 51 8.13 -27.06 21.55
C GLU A 51 8.59 -26.99 23.02
N THR A 52 9.52 -26.09 23.33
CA THR A 52 10.06 -25.92 24.69
C THR A 52 9.26 -24.91 25.54
N GLY A 53 8.20 -24.30 25.00
CA GLY A 53 7.40 -23.29 25.69
C GLY A 53 8.10 -21.93 25.86
N ASP A 54 9.17 -21.67 25.13
CA ASP A 54 9.90 -20.40 25.14
C ASP A 54 9.18 -19.36 24.27
N ARG A 55 8.12 -18.77 24.85
CA ARG A 55 7.26 -17.79 24.19
C ARG A 55 8.04 -16.51 23.82
N GLU A 56 8.92 -16.04 24.69
CA GLU A 56 9.69 -14.83 24.47
C GLU A 56 10.55 -14.94 23.21
N LYS A 57 11.33 -16.03 23.11
CA LYS A 57 12.17 -16.29 21.94
C LYS A 57 11.35 -16.51 20.68
N TYR A 58 10.24 -17.25 20.78
CA TYR A 58 9.34 -17.42 19.65
C TYR A 58 8.84 -16.07 19.12
N MET A 59 8.38 -15.18 20.00
CA MET A 59 7.87 -13.87 19.60
C MET A 59 8.95 -12.95 19.04
N ALA A 60 10.17 -12.99 19.59
CA ALA A 60 11.31 -12.27 19.03
C ALA A 60 11.62 -12.70 17.59
N LEU A 61 11.61 -14.02 17.32
CA LEU A 61 11.84 -14.55 15.97
C LEU A 61 10.71 -14.20 15.00
N GLN A 62 9.45 -14.24 15.45
CA GLN A 62 8.31 -13.80 14.63
C GLN A 62 8.38 -12.30 14.32
N PHE A 63 8.82 -11.49 15.28
CA PHE A 63 9.03 -10.06 15.07
C PHE A 63 10.12 -9.81 14.02
N ASP A 64 11.29 -10.44 14.15
CA ASP A 64 12.39 -10.33 13.19
C ASP A 64 11.96 -10.76 11.78
N GLN A 65 11.20 -11.85 11.69
CA GLN A 65 10.64 -12.36 10.44
C GLN A 65 9.61 -11.39 9.80
N THR A 66 8.89 -10.66 10.64
CA THR A 66 7.86 -9.69 10.23
C THR A 66 8.48 -8.41 9.68
N ILE A 67 9.51 -7.89 10.35
CA ILE A 67 10.18 -6.65 9.94
C ILE A 67 11.09 -6.86 8.72
N ASP A 68 11.56 -8.08 8.50
CA ASP A 68 12.31 -8.45 7.30
C ASP A 68 11.38 -8.47 6.08
N GLY A 69 11.44 -7.43 5.26
CA GLY A 69 10.50 -7.22 4.15
C GLY A 69 9.06 -7.01 4.64
N LEU A 70 8.88 -6.04 5.56
CA LEU A 70 7.57 -5.71 6.13
C LEU A 70 6.51 -5.42 5.05
N THR A 71 5.38 -6.13 5.15
CA THR A 71 4.17 -5.92 4.34
C THR A 71 2.94 -5.79 5.23
N PHE A 72 1.84 -5.31 4.66
CA PHE A 72 0.56 -5.24 5.39
C PHE A 72 0.07 -6.62 5.87
N GLU A 73 0.27 -7.67 5.07
CA GLU A 73 -0.15 -9.02 5.48
C GLU A 73 0.74 -9.56 6.60
N LYS A 74 2.05 -9.31 6.56
CA LYS A 74 2.96 -9.65 7.67
C LYS A 74 2.57 -8.90 8.95
N TYR A 75 2.27 -7.60 8.87
CA TYR A 75 1.79 -6.81 10.00
C TYR A 75 0.53 -7.42 10.64
N LYS A 76 -0.48 -7.76 9.83
CA LYS A 76 -1.72 -8.37 10.31
C LYS A 76 -1.49 -9.75 10.92
N ALA A 77 -0.69 -10.57 10.26
CA ALA A 77 -0.38 -11.91 10.72
C ALA A 77 0.32 -11.87 12.08
N PHE A 78 1.32 -10.99 12.24
CA PHE A 78 2.02 -10.83 13.50
C PHE A 78 1.10 -10.31 14.62
N LYS A 79 0.29 -9.29 14.33
CA LYS A 79 -0.72 -8.80 15.28
C LYS A 79 -1.69 -9.88 15.76
N ALA A 80 -2.08 -10.80 14.89
CA ALA A 80 -3.01 -11.88 15.23
C ALA A 80 -2.37 -12.95 16.13
N VAL A 81 -1.05 -13.07 16.13
CA VAL A 81 -0.30 -14.03 16.98
C VAL A 81 0.01 -13.45 18.36
N CYS A 82 0.12 -12.12 18.49
CA CYS A 82 0.38 -11.44 19.75
C CYS A 82 -0.83 -11.45 20.70
N SER A 83 -0.56 -11.54 22.01
CA SER A 83 -1.50 -11.06 23.04
C SER A 83 -1.63 -9.53 22.99
N ALA A 84 -2.60 -8.97 23.72
CA ALA A 84 -2.75 -7.52 23.81
C ALA A 84 -1.51 -6.84 24.44
N GLU A 85 -0.94 -7.47 25.47
CA GLU A 85 0.25 -7.00 26.16
C GLU A 85 1.48 -7.08 25.24
N GLU A 86 1.69 -8.23 24.58
CA GLU A 86 2.78 -8.41 23.61
C GLU A 86 2.67 -7.37 22.48
N TRP A 87 1.46 -7.18 21.94
CA TRP A 87 1.22 -6.21 20.87
C TRP A 87 1.57 -4.79 21.31
N SER A 88 1.23 -4.39 22.53
CA SER A 88 1.55 -3.06 23.06
C SER A 88 3.06 -2.78 23.13
N LEU A 89 3.88 -3.83 23.27
CA LEU A 89 5.34 -3.73 23.32
C LEU A 89 5.98 -3.74 21.91
N PHE A 90 5.46 -4.58 21.00
CA PHE A 90 6.02 -4.73 19.66
C PHE A 90 5.53 -3.68 18.66
N GLU A 91 4.30 -3.20 18.80
CA GLU A 91 3.70 -2.28 17.82
C GLU A 91 4.54 -1.00 17.64
N PRO A 92 5.00 -0.29 18.70
CA PRO A 92 5.83 0.90 18.51
C PRO A 92 7.13 0.60 17.75
N GLN A 93 7.77 -0.53 18.03
CA GLN A 93 9.02 -0.93 17.37
C GLN A 93 8.80 -1.28 15.90
N LEU A 94 7.67 -1.92 15.59
CA LEU A 94 7.27 -2.20 14.22
C LEU A 94 7.01 -0.89 13.46
N LEU A 95 6.33 0.07 14.07
CA LEU A 95 6.06 1.38 13.46
C LEU A 95 7.35 2.16 13.15
N LEU A 96 8.39 2.06 13.97
CA LEU A 96 9.70 2.63 13.64
C LEU A 96 10.30 2.00 12.38
N ARG A 97 10.13 0.68 12.17
CA ARG A 97 10.55 0.01 10.93
C ARG A 97 9.68 0.37 9.73
N LEU A 98 8.39 0.65 9.97
CA LEU A 98 7.43 1.02 8.94
C LEU A 98 7.81 2.32 8.21
N GLU A 99 8.52 3.25 8.86
CA GLU A 99 8.99 4.49 8.24
C GLU A 99 9.86 4.24 7.01
N HIS A 100 10.61 3.13 6.99
CA HIS A 100 11.48 2.71 5.89
C HIS A 100 10.78 1.78 4.89
N ALA A 101 9.54 1.37 5.13
CA ALA A 101 8.79 0.55 4.20
C ALA A 101 8.26 1.38 3.01
N GLY A 102 7.94 0.70 1.91
CA GLY A 102 7.34 1.34 0.74
C GLY A 102 5.98 1.99 1.04
N GLU A 103 5.67 3.07 0.32
CA GLU A 103 4.45 3.88 0.52
C GLU A 103 3.16 3.06 0.48
N ALA A 104 3.06 2.06 -0.40
CA ALA A 104 1.89 1.18 -0.48
C ALA A 104 1.64 0.37 0.81
N THR A 105 2.70 -0.12 1.46
CA THR A 105 2.61 -0.83 2.74
C THR A 105 2.19 0.14 3.85
N ARG A 106 2.83 1.31 3.89
CA ARG A 106 2.49 2.36 4.86
C ARG A 106 1.03 2.78 4.74
N LEU A 107 0.56 3.06 3.52
CA LEU A 107 -0.83 3.43 3.26
C LEU A 107 -1.82 2.38 3.74
N LYS A 108 -1.56 1.10 3.47
CA LYS A 108 -2.41 -0.01 3.94
C LYS A 108 -2.45 -0.08 5.46
N ILE A 109 -1.31 0.02 6.12
CA ILE A 109 -1.21 -0.04 7.58
C ILE A 109 -1.90 1.17 8.22
N SER A 110 -1.64 2.40 7.76
CA SER A 110 -2.31 3.61 8.27
C SER A 110 -3.84 3.53 8.11
N MET A 111 -4.33 3.06 6.96
CA MET A 111 -5.77 2.87 6.76
C MET A 111 -6.36 1.79 7.68
N HIS A 112 -5.64 0.70 7.94
CA HIS A 112 -6.07 -0.32 8.90
C HIS A 112 -6.10 0.20 10.34
N ARG A 113 -5.10 1.03 10.70
CA ARG A 113 -4.99 1.69 12.01
C ARG A 113 -5.93 2.88 12.17
N LYS A 114 -6.66 3.27 11.11
CA LYS A 114 -7.54 4.44 11.04
C LYS A 114 -6.79 5.76 11.24
N GLU A 115 -5.51 5.79 10.89
CA GLU A 115 -4.64 6.97 10.88
C GLU A 115 -4.83 7.72 9.57
N TYR A 116 -6.00 8.34 9.43
CA TYR A 116 -6.44 8.89 8.14
C TYR A 116 -5.63 10.12 7.70
N ASP A 117 -5.10 10.91 8.63
CA ASP A 117 -4.23 12.05 8.31
C ASP A 117 -2.90 11.58 7.69
N GLU A 118 -2.28 10.53 8.26
CA GLU A 118 -1.06 9.92 7.69
C GLU A 118 -1.36 9.26 6.34
N ALA A 119 -2.49 8.56 6.23
CA ALA A 119 -2.91 7.96 4.96
C ALA A 119 -3.11 9.02 3.87
N LEU A 120 -3.71 10.17 4.20
CA LEU A 120 -3.87 11.30 3.30
C LEU A 120 -2.51 11.91 2.91
N ALA A 121 -1.60 12.09 3.87
CA ALA A 121 -0.26 12.62 3.62
C ALA A 121 0.53 11.73 2.65
N ILE A 122 0.46 10.41 2.81
CA ILE A 122 1.07 9.45 1.87
C ILE A 122 0.40 9.56 0.48
N LEU A 123 -0.93 9.53 0.44
CA LEU A 123 -1.70 9.56 -0.81
C LEU A 123 -1.41 10.81 -1.66
N THR A 124 -1.35 11.97 -1.02
CA THR A 124 -1.17 13.28 -1.68
C THR A 124 0.28 13.62 -2.00
N ARG A 125 1.25 12.96 -1.36
CA ARG A 125 2.68 13.04 -1.73
C ARG A 125 2.94 12.32 -3.04
N GLY A 126 2.27 11.18 -3.25
CA GLY A 126 2.23 10.49 -4.53
C GLY A 126 1.45 11.27 -5.59
N ARG A 127 1.69 10.94 -6.86
CA ARG A 127 0.80 11.37 -7.96
C ARG A 127 -0.35 10.38 -8.09
N TYR A 128 -1.48 10.86 -8.60
CA TYR A 128 -2.55 9.95 -9.02
C TYR A 128 -1.98 8.88 -9.98
N PRO A 129 -2.26 7.59 -9.75
CA PRO A 129 -1.69 6.51 -10.54
C PRO A 129 -2.15 6.60 -12.00
N MET A 130 -1.18 6.69 -12.91
CA MET A 130 -1.42 6.79 -14.36
C MET A 130 -1.20 5.46 -15.10
N ALA A 131 -0.51 4.50 -14.47
CA ALA A 131 -0.27 3.19 -15.04
C ALA A 131 -1.52 2.29 -14.92
N SER A 132 -1.65 1.33 -15.83
CA SER A 132 -2.72 0.32 -15.80
C SER A 132 -2.44 -0.85 -14.87
N TRP A 133 -1.17 -1.03 -14.46
CA TRP A 133 -0.71 -2.08 -13.57
C TRP A 133 -0.35 -1.44 -12.22
N GLY A 134 -1.34 -1.26 -11.34
CA GLY A 134 -1.19 -0.61 -10.02
C GLY A 134 -2.05 0.66 -9.86
N GLY A 135 -2.37 1.03 -8.61
CA GLY A 135 -3.15 2.24 -8.30
C GLY A 135 -4.57 2.03 -7.80
N ASP A 136 -5.13 0.82 -7.95
CA ASP A 136 -6.52 0.56 -7.56
C ASP A 136 -6.74 0.74 -6.06
N TYR A 137 -5.73 0.39 -5.25
CA TYR A 137 -5.82 0.54 -3.80
C TYR A 137 -5.78 2.02 -3.40
N GLU A 138 -4.89 2.82 -3.97
CA GLU A 138 -4.77 4.26 -3.72
C GLU A 138 -6.08 4.99 -4.09
N ILE A 139 -6.69 4.61 -5.22
CA ILE A 139 -7.98 5.15 -5.64
C ILE A 139 -9.09 4.76 -4.66
N GLN A 140 -9.13 3.50 -4.18
CA GLN A 140 -10.08 3.06 -3.17
C GLN A 140 -9.88 3.78 -1.82
N VAL A 141 -8.63 4.06 -1.44
CA VAL A 141 -8.32 4.85 -0.25
C VAL A 141 -8.83 6.28 -0.42
N ALA A 142 -8.55 6.91 -1.56
CA ALA A 142 -9.06 8.24 -1.87
C ALA A 142 -10.61 8.29 -1.73
N GLN A 143 -11.31 7.30 -2.28
CA GLN A 143 -12.78 7.18 -2.18
C GLN A 143 -13.27 7.10 -0.72
N LYS A 144 -12.59 6.32 0.12
CA LYS A 144 -12.93 6.22 1.55
C LYS A 144 -12.68 7.52 2.31
N LEU A 145 -11.83 8.40 1.78
CA LEU A 145 -11.43 9.66 2.40
C LEU A 145 -12.21 10.88 1.88
N GLU A 146 -13.01 10.74 0.82
CA GLU A 146 -13.71 11.85 0.15
C GLU A 146 -14.50 12.74 1.11
N LYS A 147 -15.29 12.14 2.02
CA LYS A 147 -16.12 12.90 2.97
C LYS A 147 -15.31 13.58 4.08
N ARG A 148 -14.13 13.04 4.39
CA ARG A 148 -13.30 13.50 5.51
C ARG A 148 -12.32 14.59 5.08
N TYR A 149 -11.82 14.52 3.86
CA TYR A 149 -10.83 15.45 3.28
C TYR A 149 -11.23 15.84 1.86
N PRO A 150 -12.39 16.50 1.67
CA PRO A 150 -12.97 16.65 0.34
C PRO A 150 -12.13 17.50 -0.62
N GLU A 151 -11.48 18.57 -0.14
CA GLU A 151 -10.66 19.44 -1.00
C GLU A 151 -9.32 18.78 -1.35
N GLU A 152 -8.71 18.07 -0.42
CA GLU A 152 -7.46 17.35 -0.63
C GLU A 152 -7.64 16.18 -1.61
N ILE A 153 -8.75 15.44 -1.49
CA ILE A 153 -9.09 14.37 -2.42
C ILE A 153 -9.49 14.93 -3.78
N LEU A 154 -10.20 16.06 -3.84
CA LEU A 154 -10.46 16.75 -5.11
C LEU A 154 -9.14 17.14 -5.80
N LYS A 155 -8.19 17.73 -5.06
CA LYS A 155 -6.86 18.07 -5.60
C LYS A 155 -6.11 16.82 -6.09
N TYR A 156 -6.19 15.72 -5.36
CA TYR A 156 -5.62 14.44 -5.76
C TYR A 156 -6.22 13.94 -7.09
N TYR A 157 -7.55 13.96 -7.24
CA TYR A 157 -8.21 13.57 -8.49
C TYR A 157 -7.91 14.52 -9.65
N LEU A 158 -7.86 15.83 -9.40
CA LEU A 158 -7.44 16.82 -10.40
C LEU A 158 -6.03 16.53 -10.92
N SER A 159 -5.09 16.10 -10.05
CA SER A 159 -3.75 15.71 -10.48
C SER A 159 -3.76 14.53 -11.48
N GLY A 160 -4.76 13.66 -11.42
CA GLY A 160 -4.94 12.51 -12.31
C GLY A 160 -5.42 12.88 -13.72
N LEU A 161 -6.02 14.05 -13.92
CA LEU A 161 -6.35 14.55 -15.25
C LEU A 161 -5.08 14.87 -16.06
N GLY A 162 -3.98 15.19 -15.37
CA GLY A 162 -2.73 15.60 -15.99
C GLY A 162 -2.91 16.83 -16.88
N ASN A 163 -2.07 16.95 -17.90
CA ASN A 163 -2.18 18.05 -18.86
C ASN A 163 -3.27 17.75 -19.90
N LEU A 164 -4.33 18.55 -19.93
CA LEU A 164 -5.45 18.43 -20.89
C LEU A 164 -5.21 19.22 -22.19
N ASP A 165 -4.19 20.07 -22.25
CA ASP A 165 -3.88 20.95 -23.39
C ASP A 165 -3.05 20.25 -24.46
N ARG A 166 -2.55 19.04 -24.20
CA ARG A 166 -1.79 18.25 -25.17
C ARG A 166 -2.64 17.17 -25.84
N ASN A 167 -2.38 16.95 -27.13
CA ASN A 167 -2.94 15.80 -27.84
C ASN A 167 -2.45 14.50 -27.19
N ALA A 168 -3.34 13.53 -27.08
CA ALA A 168 -3.05 12.17 -26.64
C ALA A 168 -3.83 11.16 -27.48
N ASP A 169 -3.50 9.88 -27.32
CA ASP A 169 -4.28 8.81 -27.93
C ASP A 169 -5.65 8.65 -27.24
N ARG A 170 -6.53 7.83 -27.84
CA ARG A 170 -7.84 7.55 -27.28
C ARG A 170 -7.77 6.91 -25.90
N LYS A 171 -6.80 6.02 -25.66
CA LYS A 171 -6.65 5.30 -24.38
C LYS A 171 -6.42 6.28 -23.24
N GLU A 172 -5.56 7.28 -23.45
CA GLU A 172 -5.29 8.33 -22.49
C GLU A 172 -6.50 9.24 -22.27
N TYR A 173 -7.26 9.57 -23.32
CA TYR A 173 -8.52 10.31 -23.17
C TYR A 173 -9.57 9.52 -22.38
N THR A 174 -9.73 8.22 -22.63
CA THR A 174 -10.63 7.35 -21.85
C THR A 174 -10.23 7.32 -20.38
N ARG A 175 -8.92 7.23 -20.08
CA ARG A 175 -8.40 7.30 -18.71
C ARG A 175 -8.75 8.63 -18.04
N LYS A 176 -8.48 9.75 -18.71
CA LYS A 176 -8.79 11.11 -18.22
C LYS A 176 -10.29 11.31 -18.02
N ALA A 177 -11.13 10.79 -18.91
CA ALA A 177 -12.58 10.84 -18.78
C ALA A 177 -13.07 10.12 -17.51
N LYS A 178 -12.51 8.94 -17.19
CA LYS A 178 -12.79 8.22 -15.93
C LYS A 178 -12.37 9.03 -14.69
N VAL A 179 -11.25 9.74 -14.75
CA VAL A 179 -10.85 10.65 -13.66
C VAL A 179 -11.78 11.86 -13.57
N MET A 180 -12.23 12.41 -14.70
CA MET A 180 -13.19 13.53 -14.76
C MET A 180 -14.52 13.17 -14.09
N VAL A 181 -14.98 11.93 -14.18
CA VAL A 181 -16.15 11.43 -13.43
C VAL A 181 -15.95 11.57 -11.92
N LYS A 182 -14.75 11.24 -11.41
CA LYS A 182 -14.43 11.39 -9.98
C LYS A 182 -14.36 12.86 -9.55
N VAL A 183 -13.81 13.72 -10.39
CA VAL A 183 -13.80 15.17 -10.15
C VAL A 183 -15.23 15.73 -10.10
N ARG A 184 -16.10 15.30 -11.03
CA ARG A 184 -17.53 15.64 -11.00
C ARG A 184 -18.19 15.17 -9.71
N HIS A 185 -17.95 13.92 -9.32
CA HIS A 185 -18.50 13.35 -8.08
C HIS A 185 -18.12 14.19 -6.86
N MET A 186 -16.83 14.54 -6.73
CA MET A 186 -16.37 15.38 -5.64
C MET A 186 -17.03 16.75 -5.62
N LEU A 187 -17.12 17.42 -6.77
CA LEU A 187 -17.70 18.76 -6.84
C LEU A 187 -19.22 18.76 -6.64
N ILE A 188 -19.95 17.82 -7.22
CA ILE A 188 -21.42 17.78 -7.15
C ILE A 188 -21.90 17.06 -5.89
N ASP A 189 -21.48 15.82 -5.70
CA ASP A 189 -22.12 14.91 -4.75
C ASP A 189 -21.51 15.01 -3.34
N VAL A 190 -20.23 15.38 -3.24
CA VAL A 190 -19.52 15.50 -1.95
C VAL A 190 -19.48 16.94 -1.45
N LEU A 191 -19.09 17.89 -2.29
CA LEU A 191 -18.97 19.31 -1.94
C LEU A 191 -20.25 20.12 -2.17
N GLY A 192 -21.17 19.64 -3.03
CA GLY A 192 -22.38 20.40 -3.38
C GLY A 192 -22.14 21.65 -4.23
N ASP A 193 -20.94 21.80 -4.81
CA ASP A 193 -20.50 22.96 -5.57
C ASP A 193 -20.72 22.77 -7.08
N ALA A 194 -21.99 22.81 -7.48
CA ALA A 194 -22.41 22.71 -8.87
C ALA A 194 -21.85 23.84 -9.75
N VAL A 195 -21.67 25.03 -9.18
CA VAL A 195 -21.15 26.20 -9.88
C VAL A 195 -19.68 25.99 -10.26
N ARG A 196 -18.85 25.49 -9.34
CA ARG A 196 -17.44 25.17 -9.63
C ARG A 196 -17.30 24.03 -10.62
N TRP A 197 -18.14 23.00 -10.54
CA TRP A 197 -18.20 21.95 -11.57
C TRP A 197 -18.49 22.54 -12.94
N GLU A 198 -19.55 23.33 -13.06
CA GLU A 198 -19.98 23.86 -14.34
C GLU A 198 -18.91 24.77 -14.95
N LYS A 199 -18.34 25.68 -14.17
CA LYS A 199 -17.24 26.54 -14.60
C LYS A 199 -16.03 25.72 -15.08
N PHE A 200 -15.62 24.71 -14.30
CA PHE A 200 -14.49 23.85 -14.62
C PHE A 200 -14.73 23.02 -15.88
N ALA A 201 -15.86 22.33 -15.96
CA ALA A 201 -16.18 21.44 -17.08
C ALA A 201 -16.37 22.21 -18.40
N ARG A 202 -17.00 23.39 -18.37
CA ARG A 202 -17.11 24.28 -19.54
C ARG A 202 -15.75 24.72 -20.05
N GLN A 203 -14.83 25.11 -19.15
CA GLN A 203 -13.47 25.47 -19.53
C GLN A 203 -12.76 24.30 -20.23
N VAL A 204 -12.77 23.10 -19.63
CA VAL A 204 -12.14 21.92 -20.22
C VAL A 204 -12.74 21.58 -21.58
N LYS A 205 -14.07 21.69 -21.73
CA LYS A 205 -14.77 21.44 -23.00
C LYS A 205 -14.32 22.43 -24.07
N ARG A 206 -14.29 23.72 -23.73
CA ARG A 206 -13.87 24.83 -24.61
C ARG A 206 -12.47 24.62 -25.16
N ASP A 207 -11.53 24.33 -24.26
CA ASP A 207 -10.10 24.17 -24.61
C ASP A 207 -9.86 22.95 -25.51
N ASN A 208 -10.79 21.99 -25.54
CA ASN A 208 -10.70 20.76 -26.31
C ASN A 208 -11.79 20.63 -27.41
N LEU A 209 -12.45 21.72 -27.81
CA LEU A 209 -13.53 21.69 -28.81
C LEU A 209 -13.10 21.08 -30.15
N ARG A 210 -11.86 21.34 -30.57
CA ARG A 210 -11.30 20.88 -31.85
C ARG A 210 -10.75 19.45 -31.79
N ARG A 211 -11.03 18.68 -30.73
CA ARG A 211 -10.54 17.32 -30.53
C ARG A 211 -11.71 16.33 -30.48
N PRO A 212 -12.22 15.86 -31.64
CA PRO A 212 -13.40 14.97 -31.68
C PRO A 212 -13.24 13.70 -30.84
N ALA A 213 -12.05 13.08 -30.88
CA ALA A 213 -11.77 11.90 -30.07
C ALA A 213 -11.90 12.19 -28.56
N PHE A 214 -11.33 13.30 -28.07
CA PHE A 214 -11.49 13.73 -26.68
C PHE A 214 -12.97 13.90 -26.31
N GLN A 215 -13.73 14.61 -27.15
CA GLN A 215 -15.15 14.85 -26.91
C GLN A 215 -15.96 13.54 -26.88
N GLN A 216 -15.64 12.59 -27.76
CA GLN A 216 -16.27 11.27 -27.78
C GLN A 216 -16.01 10.49 -26.49
N GLU A 217 -14.75 10.37 -26.06
CA GLU A 217 -14.40 9.61 -24.85
C GLU A 217 -15.03 10.24 -23.58
N PHE A 218 -15.05 11.57 -23.47
CA PHE A 218 -15.67 12.27 -22.34
C PHE A 218 -17.20 12.13 -22.36
N ALA A 219 -17.84 12.26 -23.54
CA ALA A 219 -19.28 12.13 -23.68
C ALA A 219 -19.81 10.72 -23.40
N GLN A 220 -18.95 9.69 -23.43
CA GLN A 220 -19.36 8.32 -23.10
C GLN A 220 -19.57 8.10 -21.60
N VAL A 221 -18.78 8.76 -20.74
CA VAL A 221 -18.73 8.42 -19.31
C VAL A 221 -18.99 9.59 -18.38
N VAL A 222 -18.79 10.85 -18.80
CA VAL A 222 -18.99 12.04 -17.95
C VAL A 222 -20.45 12.49 -18.03
N PRO A 223 -21.24 12.39 -16.94
CA PRO A 223 -22.66 12.75 -16.97
C PRO A 223 -22.87 14.23 -17.31
N GLY A 224 -23.79 14.49 -18.25
CA GLY A 224 -24.14 15.84 -18.72
C GLY A 224 -23.12 16.47 -19.68
N TRP A 225 -22.05 15.76 -20.08
CA TRP A 225 -21.00 16.34 -20.93
C TRP A 225 -21.51 16.83 -22.28
N ARG A 226 -22.47 16.13 -22.89
CA ARG A 226 -23.04 16.51 -24.20
C ARG A 226 -23.76 17.85 -24.13
N ASP A 227 -24.47 18.10 -23.04
CA ASP A 227 -25.35 19.25 -22.84
C ASP A 227 -24.60 20.51 -22.38
N LEU A 228 -23.34 20.37 -21.93
CA LEU A 228 -22.50 21.52 -21.59
C LEU A 228 -22.24 22.40 -22.80
N ILE A 229 -22.52 23.70 -22.68
CA ILE A 229 -22.11 24.68 -23.70
C ILE A 229 -20.59 24.90 -23.54
N GLY A 230 -19.84 24.60 -24.60
CA GLY A 230 -18.39 24.80 -24.65
C GLY A 230 -18.01 26.23 -25.03
#